data_AF-A0A4S2MU00-F1
#
_entry.id   AF-A0A4S2MU00-F1
#
_cell.length_a   1.000
_cell.length_b   1.000
_cell.length_c   1.000
_cell.angle_alpha   90.00
_cell.angle_beta   90.00
_cell.angle_gamma   90.00
#
_symmetry.space_group_name_H-M   'P 1'
#
loop_
_entity.id
_entity.type
_entity.pdbx_description
1 polymer ?
#
loop_
_entity_poly.entity_id
_entity_poly.type
_entity_poly.pdbx_seq_one_letter_code
_entity_poly.pdbx_strand_id
1 'polypeptide(L)'
;MLGPTIEVLIYSEWYTQPFECTARYKPGGLHPVSLHDTLHNRHRILYKLGHTTFATVWLAENLCFRENNAPRYVAVKIFSADAEKGAINAAVIRWLRGGR
;
A
#
# COMPACT_ATOMS: atom_id res chain seq x y z
N MET A 1 26.53 6.30 -4.29
CA MET A 1 25.12 6.57 -4.66
C MET A 1 24.35 5.29 -4.48
N LEU A 2 23.54 5.17 -3.43
CA LEU A 2 22.67 4.01 -3.24
C LEU A 2 21.37 4.32 -3.98
N GLY A 3 21.09 3.58 -5.05
CA GLY A 3 19.80 3.63 -5.74
C GLY A 3 18.66 3.21 -4.78
N PRO A 4 17.40 3.48 -5.14
CA PRO A 4 16.27 3.08 -4.31
C PRO A 4 16.27 1.55 -4.14
N THR A 5 16.30 1.10 -2.89
CA THR A 5 16.08 -0.31 -2.54
C THR A 5 14.66 -0.69 -2.95
N ILE A 6 14.54 -1.45 -4.03
CA ILE A 6 13.27 -2.07 -4.42
C ILE A 6 13.09 -3.29 -3.52
N GLU A 7 12.32 -3.14 -2.44
CA GLU A 7 11.80 -4.29 -1.71
C GLU A 7 10.70 -4.93 -2.56
N VAL A 8 11.07 -5.95 -3.33
CA VAL A 8 10.09 -6.87 -3.93
C VAL A 8 9.53 -7.69 -2.78
N LEU A 9 8.36 -7.30 -2.26
CA LEU A 9 7.61 -8.14 -1.32
C LEU A 9 7.00 -9.31 -2.11
N ILE A 10 7.78 -10.37 -2.29
CA ILE A 10 7.26 -11.66 -2.72
C ILE A 10 6.53 -12.23 -1.50
N TYR A 11 5.23 -11.97 -1.40
CA TYR A 11 4.40 -12.58 -0.36
C TYR A 11 4.31 -14.08 -0.65
N SER A 12 5.11 -14.88 0.06
CA SER A 12 5.06 -16.32 0.03
C SER A 12 3.75 -16.81 0.66
N GLU A 13 2.86 -17.29 -0.22
CA GLU A 13 1.95 -18.42 -0.05
C GLU A 13 1.22 -18.60 1.29
N TRP A 14 0.10 -17.88 1.49
CA TRP A 14 -1.14 -18.37 2.14
C TRP A 14 -2.35 -17.54 1.65
N TYR A 15 -3.22 -18.14 0.83
CA TYR A 15 -4.58 -17.67 0.44
C TYR A 15 -4.79 -16.14 0.28
N THR A 16 -4.09 -15.50 -0.65
CA THR A 16 -4.61 -14.23 -1.19
C THR A 16 -5.84 -14.60 -2.03
N GLN A 17 -7.04 -14.22 -1.60
CA GLN A 17 -8.22 -14.36 -2.45
C GLN A 17 -7.92 -13.70 -3.80
N PRO A 18 -8.32 -14.28 -4.94
CA PRO A 18 -8.02 -13.69 -6.25
C PRO A 18 -8.63 -12.30 -6.41
N PHE A 19 -9.64 -11.98 -5.60
CA PHE A 19 -10.32 -10.70 -5.52
C PHE A 19 -10.60 -10.33 -4.07
N GLU A 20 -10.56 -9.04 -3.74
CA GLU A 20 -11.01 -8.57 -2.43
C GLU A 20 -12.52 -8.75 -2.28
N CYS A 21 -12.98 -8.94 -1.05
CA CYS A 21 -14.40 -9.00 -0.77
C CYS A 21 -15.06 -7.63 -0.99
N THR A 22 -15.87 -7.51 -2.05
CA THR A 22 -16.57 -6.26 -2.42
C THR A 22 -17.49 -5.74 -1.32
N ALA A 23 -18.07 -6.63 -0.50
CA ALA A 23 -18.89 -6.28 0.65
C ALA A 23 -18.14 -5.50 1.75
N ARG A 24 -16.80 -5.44 1.69
CA ARG A 24 -16.00 -4.61 2.60
C ARG A 24 -15.92 -3.14 2.18
N TYR A 25 -16.32 -2.76 0.97
CA TYR A 25 -16.43 -1.35 0.57
C TYR A 25 -17.69 -0.72 1.16
N LYS A 26 -17.59 -0.31 2.43
CA LYS A 26 -18.69 0.27 3.20
C LYS A 26 -18.16 1.23 4.25
N PRO A 27 -19.00 2.08 4.86
CA PRO A 27 -18.63 2.86 6.04
C PRO A 27 -18.00 1.95 7.11
N GLY A 28 -16.84 2.33 7.64
CA GLY A 28 -16.06 1.53 8.58
C GLY A 28 -15.22 0.41 7.97
N GLY A 29 -15.29 0.18 6.64
CA GLY A 29 -14.54 -0.87 5.93
C GLY A 29 -13.43 -0.33 5.03
N LEU A 30 -13.24 -0.97 3.88
CA LEU A 30 -12.30 -0.55 2.84
C LEU A 30 -12.73 0.81 2.25
N HIS A 31 -11.75 1.66 2.01
CA HIS A 31 -11.96 2.92 1.31
C HIS A 31 -12.05 2.68 -0.21
N PRO A 32 -13.10 3.19 -0.89
CA PRO A 32 -13.17 3.13 -2.36
C PRO A 32 -12.09 4.02 -2.96
N VAL A 33 -11.40 3.50 -3.99
CA VAL A 33 -10.35 4.22 -4.74
C VAL A 33 -10.50 3.91 -6.21
N SER A 34 -10.47 4.95 -7.03
CA SER A 34 -10.55 4.88 -8.49
C SER A 34 -9.21 5.21 -9.13
N LEU A 35 -9.04 4.78 -10.39
CA LEU A 35 -7.89 5.22 -11.18
C LEU A 35 -7.92 6.74 -11.34
N HIS A 36 -6.75 7.35 -11.30
CA HIS A 36 -6.53 8.80 -11.40
C HIS A 36 -6.99 9.62 -10.19
N ASP A 37 -7.54 8.99 -9.14
CA ASP A 37 -7.72 9.67 -7.85
C ASP A 37 -6.39 10.22 -7.37
N THR A 38 -6.43 11.41 -6.76
CA THR A 38 -5.25 12.03 -6.18
C THR A 38 -5.38 12.02 -4.66
N LEU A 39 -4.59 11.16 -4.02
CA LEU A 39 -4.55 11.05 -2.56
C LEU A 39 -3.64 12.13 -1.98
N HIS A 40 -4.16 12.88 -1.01
CA HIS A 40 -3.45 13.96 -0.32
C HIS A 40 -2.78 14.97 -1.25
N ASN A 41 -3.38 15.25 -2.42
CA ASN A 41 -2.83 16.13 -3.46
C ASN A 41 -1.41 15.75 -3.93
N ARG A 42 -0.96 14.52 -3.69
CA ARG A 42 0.43 14.10 -3.91
C ARG A 42 0.56 12.78 -4.65
N HIS A 43 -0.37 11.85 -4.49
CA HIS A 43 -0.24 10.51 -5.06
C HIS A 43 -1.39 10.25 -6.02
N ARG A 44 -1.11 10.30 -7.32
CA ARG A 44 -2.08 9.99 -8.37
C ARG A 44 -2.12 8.48 -8.59
N ILE A 45 -3.27 7.86 -8.39
CA ILE A 45 -3.46 6.42 -8.55
C ILE A 45 -3.40 6.02 -10.04
N LEU A 46 -2.63 4.98 -10.34
CA LEU A 46 -2.43 4.48 -11.71
C LEU A 46 -2.99 3.08 -11.92
N TYR A 47 -2.70 2.15 -11.00
CA TYR A 47 -3.12 0.75 -11.10
C TYR A 47 -3.26 0.11 -9.72
N LYS A 48 -4.14 -0.87 -9.59
CA LYS A 48 -4.19 -1.70 -8.39
C LYS A 48 -3.10 -2.76 -8.45
N LEU A 49 -2.33 -2.91 -7.38
CA LEU A 49 -1.29 -3.93 -7.26
C LEU A 49 -1.76 -5.16 -6.51
N GLY A 50 -2.74 -5.00 -5.61
CA GLY A 50 -3.31 -6.12 -4.87
C GLY A 50 -4.15 -5.67 -3.68
N HIS A 51 -4.43 -6.63 -2.81
CA HIS A 51 -5.17 -6.41 -1.58
C HIS A 51 -4.80 -7.45 -0.53
N THR A 52 -5.18 -7.17 0.71
CA THR A 52 -5.22 -8.14 1.81
C THR A 52 -6.61 -8.10 2.42
N THR A 53 -6.85 -8.94 3.45
CA THR A 53 -8.08 -8.89 4.24
C THR A 53 -8.40 -7.50 4.77
N PHE A 54 -7.41 -6.65 5.04
CA PHE A 54 -7.59 -5.35 5.73
C PHE A 54 -7.02 -4.15 4.98
N ALA A 55 -6.53 -4.32 3.75
CA ALA A 55 -5.94 -3.22 3.01
C ALA A 55 -6.03 -3.44 1.50
N THR A 56 -5.94 -2.35 0.73
CA THR A 56 -5.66 -2.39 -0.71
C THR A 56 -4.31 -1.75 -1.00
N VAL A 57 -3.64 -2.22 -2.05
CA VAL A 57 -2.31 -1.72 -2.46
C VAL A 57 -2.39 -1.23 -3.89
N TRP A 58 -1.90 -0.02 -4.13
CA TRP A 58 -2.01 0.68 -5.40
C TRP A 58 -0.66 1.22 -5.87
N LEU A 59 -0.40 1.18 -7.17
CA LEU A 59 0.66 1.93 -7.81
C LEU A 59 0.19 3.37 -7.97
N ALA A 60 1.00 4.32 -7.50
CA ALA A 60 0.74 5.73 -7.64
C ALA A 60 1.96 6.48 -8.18
N GLU A 61 1.70 7.55 -8.92
CA GLU A 61 2.71 8.56 -9.22
C GLU A 61 2.73 9.62 -8.12
N ASN A 62 3.90 9.84 -7.54
CA ASN A 62 4.16 10.94 -6.61
C ASN A 62 4.38 12.23 -7.41
N LEU A 63 3.43 13.16 -7.34
CA LEU A 63 3.44 14.41 -8.09
C LEU A 63 4.56 15.37 -7.65
N CYS A 64 5.04 15.24 -6.40
CA CYS A 64 6.12 16.05 -5.83
C CYS A 64 7.51 15.39 -5.98
N PHE A 65 7.67 14.37 -6.84
CA PHE A 65 8.92 13.60 -6.95
C PHE A 65 10.15 14.48 -7.26
N ARG A 66 9.95 15.58 -8.01
CA ARG A 66 11.00 16.54 -8.38
C ARG A 66 11.43 17.44 -7.23
N GLU A 67 10.54 17.74 -6.30
CA GLU A 67 10.80 18.71 -5.22
C GLU A 67 11.73 18.15 -4.14
N ASN A 68 11.62 16.85 -3.85
CA ASN A 68 12.31 16.22 -2.73
C ASN A 68 13.22 15.06 -3.13
N ASN A 69 13.61 14.97 -4.41
CA ASN A 69 14.32 13.83 -4.99
C ASN A 69 13.68 12.48 -4.59
N ALA A 70 12.35 12.47 -4.53
CA ALA A 70 11.58 11.32 -4.06
C ALA A 70 11.30 10.37 -5.24
N PRO A 71 11.00 9.09 -4.98
CA PRO A 71 10.60 8.17 -6.04
C PRO A 71 9.39 8.70 -6.80
N ARG A 72 9.43 8.62 -8.13
CA ARG A 72 8.30 9.00 -9.00
C ARG A 72 7.13 8.04 -8.86
N TYR A 73 7.39 6.74 -8.76
CA TYR A 73 6.38 5.71 -8.62
C TYR A 73 6.50 5.05 -7.25
N VAL A 74 5.38 4.93 -6.55
CA VAL A 74 5.31 4.39 -5.18
C VAL A 74 4.15 3.42 -5.04
N ALA A 75 4.28 2.47 -4.11
CA ALA A 75 3.17 1.65 -3.66
C ALA A 75 2.45 2.34 -2.49
N VAL A 76 1.15 2.58 -2.62
CA VAL A 76 0.29 3.14 -1.57
C VAL A 76 -0.58 2.04 -0.99
N LYS A 77 -0.39 1.74 0.30
CA LYS A 77 -1.21 0.78 1.05
C LYS A 77 -2.26 1.53 1.86
N ILE A 78 -3.53 1.24 1.62
CA ILE A 78 -4.67 1.89 2.24
C ILE A 78 -5.38 0.86 3.10
N PHE A 79 -5.37 1.07 4.41
CA PHE A 79 -6.03 0.20 5.37
C PHE A 79 -7.53 0.49 5.42
N SER A 80 -8.33 -0.56 5.68
CA SER A 80 -9.72 -0.37 6.06
C SER A 80 -9.83 0.35 7.40
N ALA A 81 -10.92 1.08 7.62
CA ALA A 81 -11.11 1.85 8.84
C ALA A 81 -11.25 0.96 10.10
N ASP A 82 -11.72 -0.27 9.94
CA ASP A 82 -11.80 -1.32 10.96
C ASP A 82 -10.48 -2.08 11.19
N ALA A 83 -9.40 -1.75 10.46
CA ALA A 83 -8.11 -2.39 10.68
C ALA A 83 -7.49 -1.89 11.99
N GLU A 84 -7.17 -2.79 12.91
CA GLU A 84 -6.36 -2.45 14.08
C GLU A 84 -5.01 -1.87 13.63
N LYS A 85 -4.75 -0.63 14.01
CA LYS A 85 -3.65 0.21 13.48
C LYS A 85 -2.24 -0.27 13.84
N GLY A 86 -2.07 -1.37 14.59
CA GLY A 86 -0.85 -1.61 15.36
C GLY A 86 -0.14 -2.96 15.21
N ALA A 87 -0.84 -4.09 15.16
CA ALA A 87 -0.18 -5.34 15.56
C ALA A 87 0.72 -5.99 14.48
N ILE A 88 0.30 -6.01 13.21
CA ILE A 88 0.94 -6.90 12.23
C ILE A 88 2.10 -6.22 11.49
N ASN A 89 1.95 -4.96 11.03
CA ASN A 89 2.99 -4.33 10.21
C ASN A 89 4.15 -3.77 11.05
N ALA A 90 3.91 -3.33 12.29
CA ALA A 90 4.96 -2.79 13.15
C ALA A 90 5.96 -3.87 13.59
N ALA A 91 5.47 -5.07 13.91
CA ALA A 91 6.31 -6.20 14.29
C ALA A 91 7.17 -6.70 13.10
N VAL A 92 6.57 -6.86 11.92
CA VAL A 92 7.28 -7.31 10.71
C VAL A 92 8.32 -6.29 10.25
N ILE A 93 7.96 -4.98 10.20
CA ILE A 93 8.92 -3.93 9.83
C ILE A 93 10.04 -3.80 10.87
N ARG A 94 9.75 -3.97 12.17
CA ARG A 94 10.77 -3.97 13.22
C ARG A 94 11.69 -5.19 13.13
N TRP A 95 11.15 -6.35 12.75
CA TRP A 95 11.92 -7.57 12.52
C TRP A 95 12.86 -7.43 11.32
N LEU A 96 12.35 -6.94 10.18
CA LEU A 96 13.15 -6.68 8.97
C LEU A 96 14.25 -5.63 9.18
N ARG A 97 14.06 -4.69 10.10
CA ARG A 97 15.08 -3.68 10.45
C ARG A 97 16.07 -4.14 11.52
N GLY A 98 15.77 -5.22 12.25
CA GLY A 98 16.51 -5.65 13.44
C GLY A 98 17.23 -7.00 13.32
N GLY A 99 16.93 -7.81 12.31
CA GLY A 99 17.63 -9.07 12.05
C GLY A 99 18.97 -8.84 11.38
N ARG A 100 20.05 -8.86 12.17
CA ARG A 100 21.42 -9.12 11.67
C ARG A 100 21.66 -10.62 11.61
#